data_AF-A0A8S8YFR3-F1
#
_entry.id   AF-A0A8S8YFR3-F1
#
_cell.length_a   1.000
_cell.length_b   1.000
_cell.length_c   1.000
_cell.angle_alpha   90.00
_cell.angle_beta   90.00
_cell.angle_gamma   90.00
#
_symmetry.space_group_name_H-M   'P 1'
#
loop_
_entity.id
_entity.type
_entity.pdbx_description
1 polymer ?
#
loop_
_entity_poly.entity_id
_entity_poly.type
_entity_poly.pdbx_seq_one_letter_code
_entity_poly.pdbx_strand_id
1 'polypeptide(L)'
;MKQWEASDAYLYRGFELEMTLGWDFMQTAMEMSWPELNHPTVILHGLQDDVVPIEHSRRIADRDDRVIAMIELEDGHRMQEAKSHFLQAANLCLNSQTR
;
A
#
# COMPACT_ATOMS: atom_id res chain seq x y z
N MET A 1 10.37 -1.02 -16.93
CA MET A 1 10.62 0.40 -16.61
C MET A 1 11.41 1.08 -17.71
N LYS A 2 12.74 0.88 -17.84
CA LYS A 2 13.57 1.59 -18.85
C LYS A 2 13.04 1.55 -20.29
N GLN A 3 12.50 0.41 -20.71
CA GLN A 3 11.94 0.28 -22.06
C GLN A 3 10.64 1.08 -22.22
N TRP A 4 9.77 1.09 -21.20
CA TRP A 4 8.53 1.87 -21.20
C TRP A 4 8.82 3.37 -21.19
N GLU A 5 9.75 3.81 -20.34
CA GLU A 5 10.21 5.20 -20.31
C GLU A 5 10.76 5.65 -21.67
N ALA A 6 11.52 4.79 -22.36
CA ALA A 6 12.08 5.10 -23.67
C ALA A 6 11.05 5.04 -24.81
N SER A 7 10.06 4.14 -24.74
CA SER A 7 9.07 3.95 -25.80
C SER A 7 7.80 4.78 -25.62
N ASP A 8 7.60 5.36 -24.43
CA ASP A 8 6.35 6.00 -23.99
C ASP A 8 5.11 5.12 -24.23
N ALA A 9 5.30 3.80 -24.17
CA ALA A 9 4.26 2.85 -24.53
C ALA A 9 4.45 1.53 -23.79
N TYR A 10 3.45 1.17 -22.99
CA TYR A 10 3.33 -0.14 -22.36
C TYR A 10 1.96 -0.75 -22.66
N LEU A 11 1.97 -1.95 -23.23
CA LEU A 11 0.75 -2.67 -23.53
C LEU A 11 0.23 -3.38 -22.28
N TYR A 12 -0.80 -2.79 -21.67
CA TYR A 12 -1.51 -3.39 -20.56
C TYR A 12 -2.57 -4.38 -21.08
N ARG A 13 -2.59 -5.59 -20.50
CA ARG A 13 -3.59 -6.62 -20.75
C ARG A 13 -4.10 -7.16 -19.42
N GLY A 14 -5.32 -6.83 -19.04
CA GLY A 14 -5.92 -7.29 -17.78
C GLY A 14 -7.39 -6.94 -17.68
N PHE A 15 -8.19 -7.80 -17.01
CA PHE A 15 -9.65 -7.63 -16.85
C PHE A 15 -10.40 -7.37 -18.18
N GLU A 16 -10.08 -8.15 -19.22
CA GLU A 16 -10.65 -8.00 -20.57
C GLU A 16 -10.35 -6.64 -21.24
N LEU A 17 -9.44 -5.86 -20.66
CA LEU A 17 -9.00 -4.57 -21.15
C LEU A 17 -7.64 -4.70 -21.83
N GLU A 18 -7.53 -4.12 -23.03
CA GLU A 18 -6.28 -3.96 -23.75
C GLU A 18 -6.09 -2.48 -24.06
N MET A 19 -5.03 -1.88 -23.52
CA MET A 19 -4.72 -0.47 -23.74
C MET A 19 -3.21 -0.23 -23.74
N THR A 20 -2.80 0.85 -24.39
CA THR A 20 -1.42 1.34 -24.31
C THR A 20 -1.37 2.46 -23.29
N LEU A 21 -0.52 2.31 -22.28
CA LEU A 21 -0.26 3.32 -21.26
C LEU A 21 1.03 4.08 -21.60
N GLY A 22 0.97 5.41 -21.55
CA GLY A 22 2.14 6.28 -21.63
C GLY A 22 3.02 6.17 -20.38
N TRP A 23 4.25 6.68 -20.45
CA TRP A 23 5.16 6.73 -19.30
C TRP A 23 4.66 7.70 -18.22
N ASP A 24 3.90 8.72 -18.62
CA ASP A 24 3.20 9.65 -17.73
C ASP A 24 2.32 8.95 -16.68
N PHE A 25 1.72 7.81 -17.03
CA PHE A 25 1.00 6.96 -16.09
C PHE A 25 1.90 6.49 -14.94
N MET A 26 3.11 6.03 -15.26
CA MET A 26 4.06 5.57 -14.25
C MET A 26 4.60 6.73 -13.42
N GLN A 27 4.89 7.88 -14.05
CA GLN A 27 5.31 9.08 -13.33
C GLN A 27 4.24 9.51 -12.31
N THR A 28 2.98 9.56 -12.74
CA THR A 28 1.84 9.88 -11.88
C THR A 28 1.71 8.87 -10.75
N ALA A 29 1.82 7.57 -11.04
CA ALA A 29 1.77 6.52 -10.02
C ALA A 29 2.89 6.68 -8.99
N MET A 30 4.11 7.05 -9.41
CA MET A 30 5.24 7.30 -8.50
C MET A 30 5.00 8.53 -7.60
N GLU A 31 4.46 9.61 -8.15
CA GLU A 31 4.13 10.83 -7.39
C GLU A 31 2.98 10.60 -6.40
N MET A 32 1.98 9.80 -6.80
CA MET A 32 0.79 9.51 -6.01
C MET A 32 0.91 8.23 -5.17
N SER A 33 2.08 7.58 -5.16
CA SER A 33 2.25 6.25 -4.58
C SER A 33 1.78 6.18 -3.12
N TRP A 34 2.00 7.25 -2.35
CA TRP A 34 1.60 7.31 -0.96
C TRP A 34 0.67 8.50 -0.67
N PRO A 35 -0.53 8.26 -0.11
CA PRO A 35 -1.43 9.36 0.25
C PRO A 35 -0.87 10.11 1.46
N GLU A 36 -1.17 11.41 1.53
CA GLU A 36 -1.07 12.13 2.80
C GLU A 36 -2.18 11.59 3.72
N LEU A 37 -1.79 10.90 4.79
CA LEU A 37 -2.74 10.43 5.79
C LEU A 37 -3.33 11.66 6.47
N ASN A 38 -4.63 11.67 6.76
CA ASN A 38 -5.28 12.80 7.43
C ASN A 38 -6.04 12.40 8.71
N HIS A 39 -5.99 11.13 9.05
CA HIS A 39 -6.64 10.55 10.22
C HIS A 39 -5.75 9.46 10.81
N PRO A 40 -5.96 9.10 12.09
CA PRO A 40 -5.31 7.93 12.68
C PRO A 40 -5.48 6.69 11.81
N THR A 41 -4.37 6.00 11.58
CA THR A 41 -4.26 4.90 10.61
C THR A 41 -3.50 3.74 11.24
N VAL A 42 -4.03 2.53 11.09
CA VAL A 42 -3.31 1.29 11.41
C VAL A 42 -2.94 0.60 10.11
N ILE A 43 -1.68 0.20 9.97
CA ILE A 43 -1.20 -0.58 8.82
C ILE A 43 -1.18 -2.06 9.22
N LEU A 44 -1.76 -2.92 8.39
CA LEU A 44 -1.58 -4.38 8.47
C LEU A 44 -0.75 -4.81 7.26
N HIS A 45 0.31 -5.58 7.48
CA HIS A 45 1.18 -6.03 6.39
C HIS A 45 1.66 -7.48 6.60
N GLY A 46 1.61 -8.29 5.56
CA GLY A 46 2.07 -9.68 5.58
C GLY A 46 3.58 -9.80 5.41
N LEU A 47 4.26 -10.49 6.31
CA LEU A 47 5.71 -10.70 6.29
C LEU A 47 6.19 -11.49 5.05
N GLN A 48 5.27 -12.18 4.39
CA GLN A 48 5.53 -13.03 3.23
C GLN A 48 4.90 -12.43 1.96
N ASP A 49 4.55 -11.12 1.97
CA ASP A 49 4.07 -10.39 0.80
C ASP A 49 5.17 -10.34 -0.28
N ASP A 50 4.94 -11.07 -1.37
CA ASP A 50 5.84 -11.19 -2.52
C ASP A 50 5.53 -10.17 -3.64
N VAL A 51 4.48 -9.35 -3.45
CA VAL A 51 4.04 -8.34 -4.41
C VAL A 51 4.50 -6.95 -3.97
N VAL A 52 4.34 -6.62 -2.69
CA VAL A 52 4.69 -5.31 -2.11
C VAL A 52 5.65 -5.53 -0.94
N PRO A 53 6.92 -5.10 -1.05
CA PRO A 53 7.87 -5.22 0.05
C PRO A 53 7.46 -4.46 1.31
N ILE A 54 7.58 -5.11 2.47
CA ILE A 54 7.18 -4.58 3.78
C ILE A 54 7.93 -3.30 4.17
N GLU A 55 9.12 -3.08 3.63
CA GLU A 55 9.94 -1.89 3.84
C GLU A 55 9.18 -0.61 3.46
N HIS A 56 8.27 -0.69 2.48
CA HIS A 56 7.43 0.45 2.10
C HIS A 56 6.46 0.84 3.23
N SER A 57 5.81 -0.14 3.86
CA SER A 57 4.92 0.09 5.00
C SER A 57 5.70 0.56 6.23
N ARG A 58 6.82 -0.09 6.56
CA ARG A 58 7.68 0.31 7.69
C ARG A 58 8.18 1.74 7.56
N ARG A 59 8.68 2.12 6.38
CA ARG A 59 9.13 3.49 6.09
C ARG A 59 8.07 4.54 6.38
N ILE A 60 6.80 4.22 6.18
CA ILE A 60 5.71 5.17 6.39
C ILE A 60 5.25 5.16 7.84
N ALA A 61 5.18 3.99 8.47
CA ALA A 61 4.95 3.89 9.90
C ALA A 61 5.98 4.69 10.70
N ASP A 62 7.23 4.73 10.25
CA ASP A 62 8.31 5.51 10.89
C ASP A 62 8.25 7.02 10.59
N ARG A 63 7.62 7.43 9.48
CA ARG A 63 7.68 8.82 8.98
C ARG A 63 6.42 9.63 9.28
N ASP A 64 5.26 9.01 9.34
CA ASP A 64 3.98 9.71 9.47
C ASP A 64 3.34 9.42 10.82
N ASP A 65 3.26 10.45 11.68
CA ASP A 65 2.69 10.38 13.04
C ASP A 65 1.22 9.97 13.06
N ARG A 66 0.52 10.00 11.92
CA ARG A 66 -0.86 9.53 11.81
C ARG A 66 -0.94 8.01 11.70
N VAL A 67 0.16 7.32 11.45
CA VAL A 67 0.24 5.85 11.60
C VAL A 67 0.38 5.53 13.08
N ILE A 68 -0.72 5.16 13.71
CA ILE A 68 -0.78 4.91 15.16
C ILE A 68 -0.35 3.50 15.54
N ALA A 69 -0.31 2.57 14.58
CA ALA A 69 0.24 1.23 14.76
C ALA A 69 0.54 0.57 13.42
N MET A 70 1.51 -0.34 13.45
CA MET A 70 1.78 -1.29 12.37
C MET A 70 1.67 -2.71 12.95
N ILE A 71 0.88 -3.55 12.31
CA ILE A 71 0.67 -4.95 12.67
C ILE A 71 1.27 -5.78 11.54
N GLU A 72 2.33 -6.53 11.85
CA GLU A 72 2.98 -7.45 10.92
C GLU A 72 2.46 -8.87 11.17
N LEU A 73 2.15 -9.60 10.11
CA LEU A 73 1.50 -10.91 10.18
C LEU A 73 2.29 -11.95 9.40
N GLU A 74 2.29 -13.21 9.85
CA GLU A 74 2.78 -14.34 9.04
C GLU A 74 1.74 -14.69 7.96
N ASP A 75 1.68 -13.85 6.93
CA ASP A 75 0.72 -13.92 5.83
C ASP A 75 1.36 -13.35 4.55
N GLY A 76 0.78 -13.66 3.39
CA GLY A 76 1.18 -13.12 2.10
C GLY A 76 0.35 -11.91 1.67
N HIS A 77 0.52 -11.48 0.43
CA HIS A 77 -0.14 -10.28 -0.13
C HIS A 77 -1.68 -10.28 0.01
N ARG A 78 -2.29 -11.47 0.02
CA ARG A 78 -3.76 -11.62 0.07
C ARG A 78 -4.34 -11.46 1.48
N MET A 79 -3.50 -11.42 2.52
CA MET A 79 -3.92 -11.13 3.90
C MET A 79 -5.06 -12.04 4.41
N GLN A 80 -5.05 -13.33 4.06
CA GLN A 80 -6.15 -14.26 4.38
C GLN A 80 -6.30 -14.54 5.88
N GLU A 81 -5.19 -14.50 6.63
CA GLU A 81 -5.12 -14.74 8.06
C GLU A 81 -5.32 -13.46 8.90
N ALA A 82 -5.47 -12.30 8.25
CA ALA A 82 -5.59 -11.00 8.93
C ALA A 82 -6.92 -10.80 9.70
N LYS A 83 -7.92 -11.67 9.49
CA LYS A 83 -9.28 -11.51 10.04
C LYS A 83 -9.31 -11.33 11.55
N SER A 84 -8.47 -12.07 12.29
CA SER A 84 -8.38 -12.00 13.75
C SER A 84 -7.89 -10.62 14.26
N HIS A 85 -7.22 -9.84 13.42
CA HIS A 85 -6.61 -8.56 13.77
C HIS A 85 -7.51 -7.35 13.47
N PHE A 86 -8.59 -7.51 12.69
CA PHE A 86 -9.44 -6.38 12.26
C PHE A 86 -10.10 -5.65 13.43
N LEU A 87 -10.64 -6.39 14.42
CA LEU A 87 -11.26 -5.76 15.58
C LEU A 87 -10.25 -4.95 16.41
N GLN A 88 -9.04 -5.49 16.58
CA GLN A 88 -7.95 -4.80 17.28
C GLN A 88 -7.56 -3.52 16.53
N ALA A 89 -7.34 -3.60 15.22
CA ALA A 89 -6.96 -2.47 14.39
C ALA A 89 -8.02 -1.35 14.42
N ALA A 90 -9.30 -1.71 14.31
CA ALA A 90 -10.40 -0.76 14.39
C ALA A 90 -10.45 -0.05 15.76
N ASN A 91 -10.27 -0.80 16.86
CA ASN A 91 -10.26 -0.23 18.20
C ASN A 91 -9.09 0.74 18.43
N LEU A 92 -7.90 0.45 17.87
CA LEU A 92 -6.76 1.38 17.92
C LEU A 92 -7.12 2.71 17.25
N CYS A 93 -7.72 2.68 16.05
CA CYS A 93 -8.17 3.89 15.37
C CYS A 93 -9.21 4.67 16.18
N LEU A 94 -10.22 4.00 16.74
CA LEU A 94 -11.27 4.67 17.52
C LEU A 94 -10.73 5.32 18.80
N ASN A 95 -9.86 4.62 19.54
CA ASN A 95 -9.34 5.12 20.82
C ASN A 95 -8.31 6.25 20.66
N SER A 96 -7.68 6.35 19.49
CA SER A 96 -6.74 7.44 19.18
C SER A 96 -7.42 8.79 19.00
N GLN A 97 -8.74 8.83 18.74
CA GLN A 97 -9.51 10.06 18.56
C GLN A 97 -10.03 10.65 19.88
N THR A 98 -9.83 9.95 21.00
CA THR A 98 -10.34 10.33 22.33
C THR A 98 -9.27 11.00 23.21
N ARG A 99 -8.11 11.38 22.64
CA ARG A 99 -7.04 12.14 23.31
C ARG A 99 -7.09 13.59 22.91
#